data_AF-A0A7S1E7Q6-F1
#
_entry.id   AF-A0A7S1E7Q6-F1
#
_cell.length_a   1.000
_cell.length_b   1.000
_cell.length_c   1.000
_cell.angle_alpha   90.00
_cell.angle_beta   90.00
_cell.angle_gamma   90.00
#
_symmetry.space_group_name_H-M   'P 1'
#
loop_
_entity.id
_entity.type
_entity.pdbx_description
1 polymer ?
#
loop_
_entity_poly.entity_id
_entity_poly.type
_entity_poly.pdbx_seq_one_letter_code
_entity_poly.pdbx_strand_id
1 'polypeptide(L)'
;GFSDKVVFCIAADRNGYIATHNRRYCQPQRPGETVWNTANSRYRRIFNDRTGLASARNQRPFLLQTYRRDMGGGRFVVLKEVAAPITVAGRHWGGLRLAFNF
;
A
#
# COMPACT_ATOMS: atom_id res chain seq x y z
N GLY A 1 14.71 5.73 16.26
CA GLY A 1 13.68 6.12 15.27
C GLY A 1 13.55 5.03 14.20
N PHE A 2 12.57 5.11 13.31
CA PHE A 2 12.48 4.19 12.17
C PHE A 2 13.63 4.42 11.18
N SER A 3 14.04 3.37 10.47
CA SER A 3 15.02 3.48 9.38
C SER A 3 14.48 4.35 8.24
N ASP A 4 15.37 5.14 7.64
CA ASP A 4 15.19 5.91 6.41
C ASP A 4 14.77 5.06 5.19
N LYS A 5 14.99 3.75 5.25
CA LYS A 5 14.52 2.80 4.22
C LYS A 5 13.01 2.60 4.23
N VAL A 6 12.31 2.91 5.33
CA VAL A 6 10.85 2.72 5.42
C VAL A 6 10.14 3.74 4.51
N VAL A 7 9.40 3.23 3.53
CA VAL A 7 8.68 4.06 2.54
C VAL A 7 7.25 4.35 3.00
N PHE A 8 6.57 3.36 3.57
CA PHE A 8 5.24 3.52 4.16
C PHE A 8 4.89 2.38 5.12
N CYS A 9 3.95 2.67 6.02
CA CYS A 9 3.17 1.68 6.76
C CYS A 9 1.69 2.06 6.64
N ILE A 10 0.84 1.15 6.14
CA ILE A 10 -0.57 1.42 5.84
C ILE A 10 -1.45 0.21 6.15
N ALA A 11 -2.72 0.44 6.45
CA ALA A 11 -3.74 -0.61 6.53
C ALA A 11 -4.57 -0.61 5.25
N ALA A 12 -4.86 -1.79 4.73
CA ALA A 12 -5.80 -2.01 3.63
C ALA A 12 -6.87 -3.00 4.07
N ASP A 13 -8.15 -2.76 3.75
CA ASP A 13 -9.21 -3.75 3.95
C ASP A 13 -9.03 -4.94 2.98
N ARG A 14 -9.83 -6.01 3.13
CA ARG A 14 -9.78 -7.20 2.24
C ARG A 14 -10.09 -6.93 0.76
N ASN A 15 -10.66 -5.76 0.44
CA ASN A 15 -10.94 -5.32 -0.93
C ASN A 15 -9.76 -4.51 -1.52
N GLY A 16 -8.73 -4.23 -0.72
CA GLY A 16 -7.58 -3.41 -1.09
C GLY A 16 -7.82 -1.91 -0.89
N TYR A 17 -8.89 -1.51 -0.19
CA TYR A 17 -9.16 -0.10 0.09
C TYR A 17 -8.25 0.42 1.20
N ILE A 18 -7.57 1.53 0.91
CA ILE A 18 -6.69 2.24 1.83
C ILE A 18 -7.33 3.59 2.15
N ALA A 19 -7.88 3.73 3.36
CA ALA A 19 -8.57 4.96 3.78
C ALA A 19 -7.60 6.14 3.93
N THR A 20 -6.40 5.87 4.47
CA THR A 20 -5.34 6.87 4.68
C THR A 20 -3.97 6.30 4.30
N HIS A 21 -3.07 7.17 3.86
CA HIS A 21 -1.68 6.85 3.56
C HIS A 21 -0.76 7.78 4.37
N ASN A 22 0.55 7.52 4.45
CA ASN A 22 1.48 8.50 5.00
C ASN A 22 1.42 9.84 4.23
N ARG A 23 1.77 10.94 4.92
CA ARG A 23 1.61 12.33 4.44
C ARG A 23 2.12 12.57 3.02
N ARG A 24 3.23 11.93 2.63
CA ARG A 24 3.80 12.04 1.27
C ARG A 24 2.84 11.56 0.16
N TYR A 25 2.10 10.48 0.39
CA TYR A 25 1.19 9.88 -0.60
C TYR A 25 -0.30 10.10 -0.26
N CYS A 26 -0.59 11.05 0.64
CA CYS A 26 -1.93 11.45 1.06
C CYS A 26 -2.29 12.86 0.55
N GLN A 27 -1.75 13.24 -0.62
CA GLN A 27 -2.01 14.54 -1.23
C GLN A 27 -3.33 14.51 -1.99
N PRO A 28 -4.12 15.61 -2.03
CA PRO A 28 -5.36 15.66 -2.81
C PRO A 28 -5.17 15.29 -4.28
N GLN A 29 -6.20 14.70 -4.86
CA GLN A 29 -6.25 14.51 -6.31
C GLN A 29 -6.31 15.86 -7.02
N ARG A 30 -5.64 15.94 -8.16
CA ARG A 30 -5.73 17.06 -9.10
C ARG A 30 -6.56 16.63 -10.31
N PRO A 31 -7.62 17.37 -10.68
CA PRO A 31 -8.44 17.06 -11.86
C PRO A 31 -7.59 16.97 -13.13
N GLY A 32 -7.80 15.92 -13.93
CA GLY A 32 -7.07 15.70 -15.18
C GLY A 32 -5.61 15.23 -15.06
N GLU A 33 -4.98 15.29 -13.87
CA GLU A 33 -3.57 14.94 -13.70
C GLU A 33 -3.35 13.49 -13.24
N THR A 34 -3.58 12.52 -14.14
CA THR A 34 -3.44 11.08 -13.83
C THR A 34 -2.07 10.69 -13.28
N VAL A 35 -0.99 11.26 -13.84
CA VAL A 35 0.39 10.98 -13.38
C VAL A 35 0.60 11.47 -11.95
N TRP A 36 0.15 12.69 -11.64
CA TRP A 36 0.21 13.24 -10.27
C TRP A 36 -0.58 12.39 -9.28
N ASN A 37 -1.83 12.06 -9.62
CA ASN A 37 -2.72 11.29 -8.76
C ASN A 37 -2.15 9.89 -8.48
N THR A 38 -1.50 9.28 -9.48
CA THR A 38 -0.87 7.95 -9.33
C THR A 38 0.31 7.99 -8.35
N ALA A 39 1.15 9.03 -8.43
CA ALA A 39 2.30 9.19 -7.55
C ALA A 39 1.93 9.62 -6.12
N ASN A 40 0.98 10.56 -5.96
CA ASN A 40 0.86 11.37 -4.75
C ASN A 40 -0.50 11.25 -4.02
N SER A 41 -1.57 10.83 -4.70
CA SER A 41 -2.92 10.70 -4.11
C SER A 41 -3.33 9.24 -3.97
N ARG A 42 -2.74 8.57 -2.98
CA ARG A 42 -2.87 7.12 -2.76
C ARG A 42 -3.69 6.75 -1.52
N TYR A 43 -4.29 7.75 -0.88
CA TYR A 43 -5.33 7.60 0.13
C TYR A 43 -6.71 7.51 -0.52
N ARG A 44 -7.70 7.00 0.23
CA ARG A 44 -9.08 6.75 -0.24
C ARG A 44 -9.12 6.06 -1.60
N ARG A 45 -8.25 5.08 -1.80
CA ARG A 45 -8.04 4.40 -3.07
C ARG A 45 -8.05 2.88 -2.88
N ILE A 46 -8.60 2.19 -3.88
CA ILE A 46 -8.55 0.73 -3.98
C ILE A 46 -7.29 0.31 -4.75
N PHE A 47 -6.54 -0.62 -4.17
CA PHE A 47 -5.39 -1.30 -4.78
C PHE A 47 -5.77 -2.75 -5.05
N ASN A 48 -6.42 -2.97 -6.19
CA ASN A 48 -6.90 -4.27 -6.65
C ASN A 48 -5.90 -4.99 -7.58
N ASP A 49 -4.65 -4.55 -7.62
CA ASP A 49 -3.58 -5.28 -8.28
C ASP A 49 -3.20 -6.55 -7.49
N ARG A 50 -2.48 -7.46 -8.13
CA ARG A 50 -2.08 -8.75 -7.55
C ARG A 50 -1.37 -8.59 -6.19
N THR A 51 -0.44 -7.63 -6.07
CA THR A 51 0.34 -7.43 -4.84
C THR A 51 -0.53 -6.82 -3.76
N GLY A 52 -1.32 -5.79 -4.10
CA GLY A 52 -2.27 -5.16 -3.17
C GLY A 52 -3.25 -6.16 -2.57
N LEU A 53 -3.89 -6.99 -3.42
CA LEU A 53 -4.85 -8.00 -2.98
C LEU A 53 -4.20 -9.14 -2.19
N ALA A 54 -3.00 -9.58 -2.57
CA ALA A 54 -2.29 -10.61 -1.81
C ALA A 54 -2.02 -10.15 -0.38
N SER A 55 -1.57 -8.91 -0.17
CA SER A 55 -1.36 -8.35 1.17
C SER A 55 -2.66 -8.13 1.93
N ALA A 56 -3.68 -7.58 1.28
CA ALA A 56 -4.99 -7.32 1.88
C ALA A 56 -5.73 -8.60 2.31
N ARG A 57 -5.48 -9.72 1.62
CA ARG A 57 -6.17 -11.00 1.83
C ARG A 57 -5.32 -12.04 2.57
N ASN A 58 -4.07 -11.70 2.92
CA ASN A 58 -3.17 -12.61 3.62
C ASN A 58 -3.71 -12.93 5.02
N GLN A 59 -3.89 -14.22 5.32
CA GLN A 59 -4.26 -14.72 6.65
C GLN A 59 -3.13 -15.50 7.34
N ARG A 60 -1.96 -15.65 6.69
CA ARG A 60 -0.76 -16.22 7.31
C ARG A 60 -0.11 -15.20 8.24
N PRO A 61 0.74 -15.59 9.21
CA PRO A 61 1.38 -14.65 10.13
C PRO A 61 2.07 -13.47 9.44
N PHE A 62 2.66 -13.71 8.27
CA PHE A 62 3.14 -12.66 7.39
C PHE A 62 3.19 -13.11 5.92
N LEU A 63 3.30 -12.14 5.02
CA LEU A 63 3.65 -12.28 3.61
C LEU A 63 4.80 -11.32 3.30
N LEU A 64 5.90 -11.83 2.76
CA LEU A 64 7.01 -11.01 2.23
C LEU A 64 6.98 -11.07 0.71
N GLN A 65 7.01 -9.91 0.04
CA GLN A 65 7.01 -9.84 -1.41
C GLN A 65 7.84 -8.67 -1.93
N THR A 66 8.43 -8.86 -3.11
CA THR A 66 9.07 -7.80 -3.89
C THR A 66 8.14 -7.43 -5.04
N TYR A 67 7.90 -6.14 -5.26
CA TYR A 67 7.03 -5.70 -6.33
C TYR A 67 7.49 -4.38 -6.96
N ARG A 68 7.06 -4.17 -8.20
CA ARG A 68 7.23 -2.90 -8.94
C ARG A 68 6.01 -2.03 -8.66
N ARG A 69 6.21 -0.94 -7.91
CA ARG A 69 5.17 0.04 -7.64
C ARG A 69 5.11 1.06 -8.78
N ASP A 70 3.95 1.14 -9.42
CA ASP A 70 3.66 2.18 -10.40
C ASP A 70 3.53 3.54 -9.72
N MET A 71 4.32 4.50 -10.20
CA MET A 71 4.33 5.91 -9.79
C MET A 71 3.74 6.83 -10.87
N GLY A 72 3.17 6.28 -11.95
CA GLY A 72 2.60 7.04 -13.06
C GLY A 72 3.65 7.46 -14.09
N GLY A 73 3.20 7.74 -15.32
CA GLY A 73 4.06 8.23 -16.39
C GLY A 73 5.19 7.27 -16.78
N GLY A 74 4.95 5.95 -16.65
CA GLY A 74 5.94 4.91 -16.94
C GLY A 74 7.04 4.76 -15.87
N ARG A 75 6.96 5.49 -14.75
CA ARG A 75 7.94 5.38 -13.67
C ARG A 75 7.55 4.30 -12.67
N PHE A 76 8.48 3.40 -12.40
CA PHE A 76 8.31 2.33 -11.41
C PHE A 76 9.40 2.40 -10.35
N VAL A 77 9.06 2.04 -9.13
CA VAL A 77 10.04 1.82 -8.05
C VAL A 77 9.91 0.40 -7.52
N VAL A 78 11.04 -0.28 -7.29
CA VAL A 78 11.03 -1.62 -6.72
C VAL A 78 11.03 -1.52 -5.19
N LEU A 79 10.09 -2.19 -4.54
CA LEU A 79 9.97 -2.20 -3.09
C LEU A 79 9.93 -3.64 -2.57
N LYS A 80 10.47 -3.83 -1.37
CA LYS A 80 10.13 -4.97 -0.51
C LYS A 80 8.95 -4.57 0.35
N GLU A 81 8.01 -5.48 0.54
CA GLU A 81 6.87 -5.30 1.42
C GLU A 81 6.68 -6.53 2.31
N VAL A 82 6.50 -6.27 3.60
CA VAL A 82 5.97 -7.24 4.57
C VAL A 82 4.53 -6.86 4.89
N ALA A 83 3.63 -7.84 4.85
CA ALA A 83 2.24 -7.67 5.26
C ALA A 83 1.85 -8.67 6.35
N ALA A 84 1.06 -8.24 7.32
CA ALA A 84 0.50 -9.08 8.39
C ALA A 84 -1.02 -8.89 8.49
N PRO A 85 -1.80 -9.92 8.85
CA PRO A 85 -3.25 -9.84 8.93
C PRO A 85 -3.69 -8.91 10.06
N ILE A 86 -4.72 -8.12 9.80
CA ILE A 86 -5.48 -7.36 10.80
C ILE A 86 -6.75 -8.16 11.09
N THR A 87 -6.95 -8.50 12.36
CA THR A 87 -8.15 -9.17 12.85
C THR A 87 -8.90 -8.24 13.78
N VAL A 88 -10.22 -8.10 13.58
CA VAL A 88 -11.12 -7.32 14.42
C VAL A 88 -12.24 -8.23 14.88
N ALA A 89 -12.45 -8.36 16.19
CA ALA A 89 -13.45 -9.24 16.77
C ALA A 89 -13.42 -10.69 16.20
N GLY A 90 -12.21 -11.26 16.11
CA GLY A 90 -12.00 -12.63 15.58
C GLY A 90 -12.18 -12.78 14.07
N ARG A 91 -12.48 -11.71 13.33
CA ARG A 91 -12.69 -11.75 11.87
C ARG A 91 -11.55 -11.03 11.14
N HIS A 92 -11.05 -11.65 10.07
CA HIS A 92 -10.06 -11.02 9.20
C HIS A 92 -10.65 -9.76 8.55
N TRP A 93 -10.04 -8.60 8.84
CA TRP A 93 -10.48 -7.29 8.36
C TRP A 93 -9.69 -6.83 7.14
N GLY A 94 -8.41 -7.19 7.05
CA GLY A 94 -7.50 -6.76 5.99
C GLY A 94 -6.04 -6.96 6.37
N GLY A 95 -5.13 -6.22 5.75
CA GLY A 95 -3.68 -6.34 5.99
C GLY A 95 -3.01 -5.03 6.42
N LEU A 96 -2.11 -5.12 7.40
CA LEU A 96 -1.12 -4.09 7.71
C LEU A 96 0.09 -4.31 6.81
N ARG A 97 0.49 -3.27 6.07
CA ARG A 97 1.52 -3.34 5.03
C ARG A 97 2.65 -2.39 5.37
N LEU A 98 3.87 -2.90 5.44
CA LEU A 98 5.09 -2.13 5.62
C LEU A 98 5.97 -2.32 4.38
N ALA A 99 6.28 -1.24 3.67
CA ALA A 99 7.18 -1.28 2.52
C ALA A 99 8.47 -0.50 2.78
N PHE A 100 9.56 -1.02 2.25
CA PHE A 100 10.90 -0.48 2.42
C PHE A 100 11.77 -0.69 1.17
N ASN A 101 12.75 0.20 1.01
CA ASN A 101 13.75 0.11 -0.05
C ASN A 101 14.73 -1.05 0.19
N PHE A 102 15.48 -1.42 -0.84
CA PHE A 102 16.56 -2.41 -0.74
C PHE A 102 17.70 -1.95 0.17
#